data_AF-A0A3B0KJN4-F1
#
_entry.id   AF-A0A3B0KJN4-F1
#
_cell.length_a   1.000
_cell.length_b   1.000
_cell.length_c   1.000
_cell.angle_alpha   90.00
_cell.angle_beta   90.00
_cell.angle_gamma   90.00
#
_symmetry.space_group_name_H-M   'P 1'
#
loop_
_entity.id
_entity.type
_entity.pdbx_description
1 polymer ?
#
loop_
_entity_poly.entity_id
_entity_poly.type
_entity_poly.pdbx_seq_one_letter_code
_entity_poly.pdbx_strand_id
1 'polypeptide(L)'
;MRLLPRRTALGPLPQRQRNASGCEVWTRSAGNFWSCHGRRNIYSSCFWLPFHRLSIVLMIFVNSGGGGYAWIEHAAWNGLNLADLVFPSFLWIMGVCIPLSVKAQLSRGNSKARICLRILWRSIKLFAFGLCLNSMTGPSLEQLRLMGVLQRFGIAFLVVGILHTLCSRREQVLPQSAWHRAIYDVCLFSGELAVLLALIAAYLGMTFGLPVPGCPRGYLGPGGKHDLAAHPNCIGGAAGYVDQQVLGNAHIYQHPTAKYVYDSSAFDPEGVFGKPLVSNRFRTFFNNSICTHAGCLLSIVQVFLGAFAGLTLLVHPTWQSRIRRWLLLSILLGLMGGVLCGFSREGGVIPVNKNLWSLSFVFATVSVAQLLLVLLYYIIDVGDGWWSGWPFSECGMNAIIMYVGHSVLHKMLPWHWRIGAMNTHFVLLLECTWNTFLWVGIALYLDAHEFYYSL
;
A
#
# COMPACT_ATOMS: atom_id res chain seq x y z
N MET A 1 8.40 -33.24 9.58
CA MET A 1 9.33 -33.39 10.73
C MET A 1 10.55 -34.21 10.30
N ARG A 2 11.68 -33.54 10.04
CA ARG A 2 13.02 -34.10 10.07
C ARG A 2 13.89 -33.02 10.71
N LEU A 3 14.28 -33.27 11.96
CA LEU A 3 15.22 -32.45 12.71
C LEU A 3 16.62 -32.68 12.13
N LEU A 4 17.35 -31.62 11.81
CA LEU A 4 18.79 -31.67 11.59
C LEU A 4 19.48 -30.80 12.67
N PRO A 5 20.65 -31.21 13.17
CA PRO A 5 21.18 -30.79 14.47
C PRO A 5 21.98 -29.48 14.41
N ARG A 6 22.07 -28.81 15.58
CA ARG A 6 22.99 -27.69 15.87
C ARG A 6 24.42 -28.05 15.44
N ARG A 7 25.07 -27.19 14.65
CA ARG A 7 26.53 -27.18 14.49
C ARG A 7 27.13 -25.96 15.21
N THR A 8 27.67 -26.22 16.40
CA THR A 8 28.77 -25.46 17.00
C THR A 8 30.08 -25.97 16.39
N ALA A 9 30.85 -25.12 15.70
CA ALA A 9 32.31 -25.23 15.54
C ALA A 9 32.86 -24.05 14.74
N LEU A 10 33.75 -23.26 15.36
CA LEU A 10 34.69 -22.38 14.66
C LEU A 10 35.62 -23.25 13.78
N GLY A 11 35.76 -22.88 12.50
CA GLY A 11 36.74 -23.42 11.56
C GLY A 11 37.39 -22.28 10.77
N PRO A 12 38.63 -22.46 10.26
CA PRO A 12 39.53 -21.37 9.88
C PRO A 12 39.12 -20.64 8.59
N LEU A 13 39.49 -19.35 8.52
CA LEU A 13 39.27 -18.43 7.39
C LEU A 13 39.89 -18.96 6.08
N PRO A 14 39.20 -18.91 4.91
CA PRO A 14 39.83 -19.26 3.64
C PRO A 14 40.76 -18.14 3.14
N GLN A 15 41.97 -18.53 2.75
CA GLN A 15 42.98 -17.67 2.14
C GLN A 15 42.55 -17.09 0.78
N ARG A 16 43.06 -15.88 0.50
CA ARG A 16 42.76 -15.05 -0.66
C ARG A 16 43.83 -15.25 -1.75
N GLN A 17 43.57 -16.08 -2.76
CA GLN A 17 44.38 -16.14 -3.98
C GLN A 17 43.79 -15.23 -5.07
N ARG A 18 44.58 -14.31 -5.62
CA ARG A 18 44.23 -13.43 -6.75
C ARG A 18 44.72 -14.06 -8.04
N ASN A 19 43.86 -14.20 -9.05
CA ASN A 19 44.27 -14.41 -10.44
C ASN A 19 43.90 -13.20 -11.31
N ALA A 20 44.76 -12.91 -12.29
CA ALA A 20 44.92 -11.65 -13.00
C ALA A 20 43.93 -11.37 -14.16
N SER A 21 42.68 -11.84 -14.08
CA SER A 21 41.68 -11.62 -15.15
C SER A 21 40.27 -11.23 -14.67
N GLY A 22 40.11 -10.80 -13.41
CA GLY A 22 39.00 -9.93 -12.97
C GLY A 22 37.56 -10.41 -13.13
N CYS A 23 37.31 -11.66 -13.55
CA CYS A 23 35.99 -12.24 -13.72
C CYS A 23 35.83 -13.46 -12.80
N GLU A 24 35.16 -13.28 -11.67
CA GLU A 24 34.74 -14.40 -10.81
C GLU A 24 33.41 -14.97 -11.30
N VAL A 25 33.45 -16.19 -11.84
CA VAL A 25 32.26 -17.02 -12.10
C VAL A 25 31.94 -17.79 -10.81
N TRP A 26 30.80 -17.49 -10.19
CA TRP A 26 30.27 -18.27 -9.06
C TRP A 26 28.96 -18.97 -9.45
N THR A 27 29.06 -20.28 -9.67
CA THR A 27 27.91 -21.19 -9.69
C THR A 27 27.44 -21.44 -8.27
N ARG A 28 26.21 -21.04 -7.92
CA ARG A 28 25.51 -21.58 -6.74
C ARG A 28 24.04 -21.86 -7.03
N SER A 29 23.68 -23.09 -6.68
CA SER A 29 22.38 -23.75 -6.82
C SER A 29 21.35 -23.21 -5.82
N ALA A 30 20.10 -23.16 -6.29
CA ALA A 30 18.83 -23.24 -5.57
C ALA A 30 18.62 -22.44 -4.27
N GLY A 31 17.57 -21.61 -4.30
CA GLY A 31 16.89 -21.15 -3.09
C GLY A 31 16.69 -19.65 -3.07
N ASN A 32 15.42 -19.22 -3.21
CA ASN A 32 15.00 -17.87 -2.90
C ASN A 32 15.49 -17.51 -1.49
N PHE A 33 16.25 -16.42 -1.32
CA PHE A 33 16.15 -15.58 -0.12
C PHE A 33 16.94 -14.28 -0.26
N TRP A 34 16.33 -13.20 0.22
CA TRP A 34 17.00 -11.96 0.56
C TRP A 34 17.66 -12.17 1.92
N SER A 35 18.90 -12.69 1.94
CA SER A 35 19.71 -12.74 3.16
C SER A 35 20.76 -11.63 3.10
N CYS A 36 20.70 -10.70 4.06
CA CYS A 36 21.64 -9.58 4.22
C CYS A 36 22.90 -9.98 5.01
N HIS A 37 23.47 -11.15 4.74
CA HIS A 37 24.80 -11.48 5.25
C HIS A 37 25.76 -11.78 4.10
N GLY A 38 26.43 -10.74 3.60
CA GLY A 38 27.61 -10.90 2.74
C GLY A 38 27.82 -9.84 1.67
N ARG A 39 28.71 -8.88 1.98
CA ARG A 39 29.45 -7.95 1.10
C ARG A 39 28.65 -6.91 0.30
N ARG A 40 29.10 -5.66 0.51
CA ARG A 40 28.87 -4.42 -0.26
C ARG A 40 28.80 -4.66 -1.77
N ASN A 41 27.64 -5.09 -2.25
CA ASN A 41 27.24 -4.95 -3.63
C ASN A 41 26.19 -3.83 -3.67
N ILE A 42 26.36 -2.94 -4.62
CA ILE A 42 25.60 -1.68 -4.86
C ILE A 42 24.09 -1.90 -5.15
N TYR A 43 23.58 -3.10 -4.89
CA TYR A 43 22.17 -3.49 -4.97
C TYR A 43 21.54 -3.86 -3.62
N SER A 44 22.26 -3.68 -2.51
CA SER A 44 21.77 -3.86 -1.13
C SER A 44 21.32 -2.55 -0.47
N SER A 45 20.66 -1.66 -1.22
CA SER A 45 20.06 -0.43 -0.68
C SER A 45 18.73 -0.76 0.02
N CYS A 46 18.81 -1.31 1.23
CA CYS A 46 17.67 -1.57 2.12
C CYS A 46 17.12 -0.29 2.77
N PHE A 47 17.05 0.81 2.01
CA PHE A 47 16.64 2.12 2.49
C PHE A 47 15.09 2.26 2.61
N TRP A 48 14.35 1.58 1.73
CA TRP A 48 12.88 1.56 1.69
C TRP A 48 12.25 0.71 2.80
N LEU A 49 13.06 -0.17 3.37
CA LEU A 49 12.68 -1.10 4.41
C LEU A 49 12.31 -0.37 5.70
N PRO A 50 13.09 0.58 6.24
CA PRO A 50 12.70 1.42 7.38
C PRO A 50 11.34 2.09 7.24
N PHE A 51 10.99 2.63 6.06
CA PHE A 51 9.68 3.24 5.82
C PHE A 51 8.53 2.23 5.94
N HIS A 52 8.67 1.08 5.28
CA HIS A 52 7.71 -0.02 5.36
C HIS A 52 7.60 -0.58 6.80
N ARG A 53 8.74 -0.70 7.48
CA ARG A 53 8.89 -1.20 8.85
C ARG A 53 8.21 -0.29 9.88
N LEU A 54 8.47 1.01 9.81
CA LEU A 54 7.85 2.03 10.66
C LEU A 54 6.34 2.07 10.42
N SER A 55 5.91 1.97 9.17
CA SER A 55 4.49 1.93 8.81
C SER A 55 3.76 0.76 9.47
N ILE A 56 4.41 -0.40 9.65
CA ILE A 56 3.78 -1.59 10.26
C ILE A 56 3.60 -1.46 11.76
N VAL A 57 4.61 -0.89 12.42
CA VAL A 57 4.53 -0.61 13.86
C VAL A 57 3.47 0.43 14.12
N LEU A 58 3.43 1.50 13.31
CA LEU A 58 2.42 2.53 13.39
C LEU A 58 1.02 1.98 13.11
N MET A 59 0.88 1.04 12.16
CA MET A 59 -0.40 0.37 11.87
C MET A 59 -0.94 -0.40 13.08
N ILE A 60 -0.09 -1.21 13.74
CA ILE A 60 -0.50 -1.99 14.91
C ILE A 60 -0.93 -1.04 16.04
N PHE A 61 -0.14 0.01 16.26
CA PHE A 61 -0.43 1.01 17.28
C PHE A 61 -1.77 1.74 17.04
N VAL A 62 -2.01 2.17 15.80
CA VAL A 62 -3.25 2.83 15.39
C VAL A 62 -4.44 1.88 15.46
N ASN A 63 -4.27 0.62 15.04
CA ASN A 63 -5.36 -0.36 15.04
C ASN A 63 -5.77 -0.79 16.46
N SER A 64 -4.91 -0.60 17.46
CA SER A 64 -5.28 -0.69 18.88
C SER A 64 -6.08 0.49 19.42
N GLY A 65 -6.30 1.55 18.62
CA GLY A 65 -7.04 2.75 19.02
C GLY A 65 -6.18 3.97 19.30
N GLY A 66 -4.85 3.89 19.13
CA GLY A 66 -3.97 5.06 19.14
C GLY A 66 -4.00 5.90 20.42
N GLY A 67 -4.35 5.31 21.57
CA GLY A 67 -4.48 6.01 22.86
C GLY A 67 -5.70 6.93 22.98
N GLY A 68 -6.65 6.87 22.05
CA GLY A 68 -7.87 7.69 22.07
C GLY A 68 -7.66 9.15 21.65
N TYR A 69 -6.48 9.51 21.12
CA TYR A 69 -6.21 10.89 20.73
C TYR A 69 -6.83 11.21 19.38
N ALA A 70 -7.63 12.28 19.30
CA ALA A 70 -8.36 12.67 18.09
C ALA A 70 -7.48 12.92 16.84
N TRP A 71 -6.20 13.27 17.01
CA TRP A 71 -5.25 13.45 15.91
C TRP A 71 -4.58 12.14 15.44
N ILE A 72 -4.60 11.11 16.28
CA ILE A 72 -4.14 9.76 15.96
C ILE A 72 -5.28 8.95 15.36
N GLU A 73 -6.51 9.10 15.84
CA GLU A 73 -7.68 8.37 15.36
C GLU A 73 -8.07 8.69 13.90
N HIS A 74 -8.90 7.85 13.30
CA HIS A 74 -9.41 8.06 11.95
C HIS A 74 -10.37 9.25 11.85
N ALA A 75 -10.26 10.02 10.77
CA ALA A 75 -11.28 11.03 10.47
C ALA A 75 -12.64 10.36 10.19
N ALA A 76 -13.74 10.95 10.67
CA ALA A 76 -15.09 10.38 10.50
C ALA A 76 -15.52 10.31 9.03
N TRP A 77 -15.21 11.34 8.24
CA TRP A 77 -15.45 11.38 6.80
C TRP A 77 -14.39 12.19 6.05
N ASN A 78 -14.42 13.52 6.22
CA ASN A 78 -13.45 14.43 5.64
C ASN A 78 -12.33 14.77 6.64
N GLY A 79 -11.11 14.84 6.14
CA GLY A 79 -9.90 15.12 6.91
C GLY A 79 -8.79 14.10 6.68
N LEU A 80 -7.62 14.43 7.22
CA LEU A 80 -6.42 13.62 7.13
C LEU A 80 -5.76 13.58 8.52
N ASN A 81 -5.92 12.46 9.22
CA ASN A 81 -5.28 12.21 10.51
C ASN A 81 -4.10 11.25 10.36
N LEU A 82 -3.30 11.06 11.41
CA LEU A 82 -2.10 10.21 11.35
C LEU A 82 -2.42 8.77 10.97
N ALA A 83 -3.50 8.20 11.53
CA ALA A 83 -3.94 6.86 11.19
C ALA A 83 -4.33 6.68 9.71
N ASP A 84 -4.74 7.75 9.05
CA ASP A 84 -5.18 7.71 7.66
C ASP A 84 -4.00 7.70 6.68
N LEU A 85 -2.78 8.03 7.13
CA LEU A 85 -1.56 7.99 6.33
C LEU A 85 -0.96 6.58 6.20
N VAL A 86 -1.24 5.69 7.15
CA VAL A 86 -0.59 4.38 7.26
C VAL A 86 -0.92 3.48 6.08
N PHE A 87 -2.21 3.23 5.84
CA PHE A 87 -2.66 2.32 4.79
C PHE A 87 -2.24 2.78 3.37
N PRO A 88 -2.40 4.05 2.99
CA PRO A 88 -1.92 4.57 1.70
C PRO A 88 -0.38 4.47 1.54
N SER A 89 0.37 4.68 2.63
CA SER A 89 1.84 4.54 2.62
C SER A 89 2.29 3.12 2.24
N PHE A 90 1.55 2.09 2.69
CA PHE A 90 1.81 0.70 2.30
C PHE A 90 1.57 0.41 0.82
N LEU A 91 0.48 0.93 0.26
CA LEU A 91 0.21 0.79 -1.17
C LEU A 91 1.30 1.48 -1.99
N TRP A 92 1.69 2.68 -1.58
CA TRP A 92 2.73 3.43 -2.25
C TRP A 92 4.10 2.71 -2.20
N ILE A 93 4.54 2.23 -1.04
CA ILE A 93 5.84 1.52 -0.93
C ILE A 93 5.83 0.18 -1.66
N MET A 94 4.69 -0.53 -1.69
CA MET A 94 4.51 -1.71 -2.54
C MET A 94 4.76 -1.35 -4.01
N GLY A 95 4.24 -0.21 -4.46
CA GLY A 95 4.50 0.35 -5.79
C GLY A 95 5.98 0.54 -6.08
N VAL A 96 6.73 1.16 -5.15
CA VAL A 96 8.19 1.35 -5.29
C VAL A 96 8.93 0.04 -5.52
N CYS A 97 8.52 -1.03 -4.84
CA CYS A 97 9.18 -2.33 -4.90
C CYS A 97 8.98 -3.06 -6.25
N ILE A 98 7.92 -2.76 -7.00
CA ILE A 98 7.59 -3.41 -8.28
C ILE A 98 8.72 -3.28 -9.31
N PRO A 99 9.17 -2.07 -9.72
CA PRO A 99 10.22 -1.92 -10.73
C PRO A 99 11.55 -2.55 -10.31
N LEU A 100 11.89 -2.48 -9.01
CA LEU A 100 13.10 -3.08 -8.46
C LEU A 100 13.07 -4.61 -8.61
N SER A 101 11.95 -5.22 -8.21
CA SER A 101 11.74 -6.66 -8.31
C SER A 101 11.72 -7.16 -9.75
N VAL A 102 11.01 -6.46 -10.65
CA VAL A 102 10.92 -6.81 -12.07
C VAL A 102 12.29 -6.73 -12.74
N LYS A 103 13.05 -5.65 -12.54
CA LYS A 103 14.42 -5.50 -13.08
C LYS A 103 15.34 -6.61 -12.59
N ALA A 104 15.29 -6.96 -11.31
CA ALA A 104 16.08 -8.05 -10.73
C ALA A 104 15.70 -9.43 -11.29
N GLN A 105 14.44 -9.67 -11.62
CA GLN A 105 14.01 -10.93 -12.24
C GLN A 105 14.38 -11.02 -13.72
N LEU A 106 14.30 -9.90 -14.44
CA LEU A 106 14.71 -9.81 -15.86
C LEU A 106 16.23 -9.97 -16.02
N SER A 107 17.04 -9.40 -15.12
CA SER A 107 18.50 -9.56 -15.15
C SER A 107 18.94 -11.00 -14.90
N ARG A 108 18.15 -11.77 -14.13
CA ARG A 108 18.33 -13.22 -13.92
C ARG A 108 17.87 -14.08 -15.10
N GLY A 109 17.43 -13.48 -16.22
CA GLY A 109 17.01 -14.18 -17.42
C GLY A 109 15.63 -14.83 -17.37
N ASN A 110 14.78 -14.49 -16.39
CA ASN A 110 13.42 -15.01 -16.34
C ASN A 110 12.53 -14.39 -17.43
N SER A 111 11.67 -15.19 -18.05
CA SER A 111 10.69 -14.70 -19.02
C SER A 111 9.61 -13.85 -18.35
N LYS A 112 9.10 -12.84 -19.09
CA LYS A 112 8.00 -11.97 -18.62
C LYS A 112 6.77 -12.78 -18.19
N ALA A 113 6.40 -13.82 -18.95
CA ALA A 113 5.28 -14.70 -18.63
C ALA A 113 5.44 -15.38 -17.25
N ARG A 114 6.65 -15.86 -16.93
CA ARG A 114 6.94 -16.47 -15.62
C ARG A 114 6.89 -15.45 -14.48
N ILE A 115 7.26 -14.19 -14.74
CA ILE A 115 7.13 -13.10 -13.77
C ILE A 115 5.64 -12.79 -13.54
N CYS A 116 4.85 -12.62 -14.59
CA CYS A 116 3.41 -12.39 -14.49
C CYS A 116 2.67 -13.51 -13.76
N LEU A 117 3.00 -14.78 -14.03
CA LEU A 117 2.39 -15.92 -13.34
C LEU A 117 2.71 -15.92 -11.84
N ARG A 118 3.94 -15.55 -11.45
CA ARG A 118 4.32 -15.43 -10.03
C ARG A 118 3.58 -14.27 -9.34
N ILE A 119 3.41 -13.14 -10.04
CA ILE A 119 2.62 -12.00 -9.55
C ILE A 119 1.16 -12.43 -9.33
N LEU A 120 0.55 -13.09 -10.33
CA LEU A 120 -0.81 -13.61 -10.25
C LEU A 120 -0.99 -14.53 -9.04
N TRP A 121 -0.05 -15.45 -8.84
CA TRP A 121 -0.17 -16.42 -7.75
C TRP A 121 0.01 -15.81 -6.37
N ARG A 122 0.86 -14.80 -6.25
CA ARG A 122 0.99 -13.99 -5.03
C ARG A 122 -0.30 -13.23 -4.72
N SER A 123 -0.89 -12.59 -5.73
CA SER A 123 -2.16 -11.87 -5.58
C SER A 123 -3.31 -12.78 -5.15
N ILE A 124 -3.40 -13.99 -5.72
CA ILE A 124 -4.46 -14.95 -5.35
C ILE A 124 -4.28 -15.44 -3.91
N LYS A 125 -3.07 -15.77 -3.48
CA LYS A 125 -2.83 -16.15 -2.07
C LYS A 125 -3.21 -15.02 -1.13
N LEU A 126 -2.80 -13.78 -1.42
CA LEU A 126 -3.11 -12.62 -0.59
C LEU A 126 -4.62 -12.39 -0.49
N PHE A 127 -5.33 -12.55 -1.61
CA PHE A 127 -6.78 -12.47 -1.66
C PHE A 127 -7.44 -13.57 -0.80
N ALA A 128 -6.96 -14.82 -0.91
CA ALA A 128 -7.47 -15.93 -0.12
C ALA A 128 -7.25 -15.71 1.39
N PHE A 129 -6.06 -15.23 1.80
CA PHE A 129 -5.80 -14.87 3.20
C PHE A 129 -6.74 -13.76 3.70
N GLY A 130 -7.01 -12.74 2.87
CA GLY A 130 -7.97 -11.69 3.20
C GLY A 130 -9.39 -12.21 3.41
N LEU A 131 -9.84 -13.14 2.57
CA LEU A 131 -11.16 -13.75 2.70
C LEU A 131 -11.26 -14.61 3.97
N CYS A 132 -10.22 -15.38 4.30
CA CYS A 132 -10.12 -16.13 5.54
C CYS A 132 -10.23 -15.22 6.78
N LEU A 133 -9.55 -14.07 6.76
CA LEU A 133 -9.62 -13.09 7.86
C LEU A 133 -11.02 -12.47 7.98
N ASN A 134 -11.66 -12.13 6.86
CA ASN A 134 -13.01 -11.57 6.87
C ASN A 134 -14.06 -12.58 7.38
N SER A 135 -13.79 -13.88 7.26
CA SER A 135 -14.66 -14.95 7.78
C SER A 135 -14.55 -15.16 9.30
N MET A 136 -13.61 -14.49 9.98
CA MET A 136 -13.40 -14.69 11.42
C MET A 136 -14.57 -14.22 12.30
N THR A 137 -15.41 -13.32 11.80
CA THR A 137 -16.57 -12.79 12.54
C THR A 137 -17.81 -13.71 12.47
N GLY A 138 -17.79 -14.76 11.66
CA GLY A 138 -18.86 -15.75 11.58
C GLY A 138 -18.82 -16.58 10.28
N PRO A 139 -19.39 -17.80 10.28
CA PRO A 139 -19.41 -18.69 9.12
C PRO A 139 -20.53 -18.37 8.11
N SER A 140 -21.33 -17.32 8.32
CA SER A 140 -22.45 -16.96 7.45
C SER A 140 -21.95 -16.38 6.12
N LEU A 141 -21.96 -17.22 5.08
CA LEU A 141 -21.58 -16.82 3.72
C LEU A 141 -22.44 -15.67 3.18
N GLU A 142 -23.69 -15.54 3.65
CA GLU A 142 -24.61 -14.47 3.25
C GLU A 142 -24.18 -13.08 3.73
N GLN A 143 -23.44 -12.99 4.84
CA GLN A 143 -22.98 -11.72 5.44
C GLN A 143 -21.46 -11.55 5.33
N LEU A 144 -20.79 -12.42 4.56
CA LEU A 144 -19.35 -12.39 4.42
C LEU A 144 -18.95 -11.12 3.67
N ARG A 145 -18.13 -10.29 4.32
CA ARG A 145 -17.51 -9.12 3.70
C ARG A 145 -16.51 -9.58 2.65
N LEU A 146 -16.82 -9.36 1.38
CA LEU A 146 -15.96 -9.81 0.27
C LEU A 146 -14.68 -8.99 0.18
N MET A 147 -14.79 -7.67 0.39
CA MET A 147 -13.70 -6.73 0.25
C MET A 147 -13.02 -6.41 1.56
N GLY A 148 -11.71 -6.23 1.47
CA GLY A 148 -10.84 -6.01 2.61
C GLY A 148 -9.54 -5.35 2.17
N VAL A 149 -8.78 -4.87 3.15
CA VAL A 149 -7.43 -4.31 2.99
C VAL A 149 -6.56 -5.22 2.10
N LEU A 150 -6.47 -6.52 2.43
CA LEU A 150 -5.60 -7.48 1.73
C LEU A 150 -6.01 -7.72 0.28
N GLN A 151 -7.31 -7.81 0.01
CA GLN A 151 -7.87 -7.97 -1.32
C GLN A 151 -7.49 -6.77 -2.20
N ARG A 152 -7.60 -5.55 -1.65
CA ARG A 152 -7.19 -4.31 -2.32
C ARG A 152 -5.70 -4.28 -2.64
N PHE A 153 -4.83 -4.71 -1.72
CA PHE A 153 -3.40 -4.90 -2.01
C PHE A 153 -3.18 -5.89 -3.15
N GLY A 154 -3.86 -7.03 -3.13
CA GLY A 154 -3.71 -8.09 -4.13
C GLY A 154 -4.06 -7.63 -5.54
N ILE A 155 -5.16 -6.88 -5.67
CA ILE A 155 -5.62 -6.31 -6.94
C ILE A 155 -4.67 -5.23 -7.43
N ALA A 156 -4.31 -4.27 -6.58
CA ALA A 156 -3.45 -3.16 -7.00
C ALA A 156 -2.06 -3.66 -7.40
N PHE A 157 -1.52 -4.63 -6.66
CA PHE A 157 -0.28 -5.32 -7.02
C PHE A 157 -0.38 -6.07 -8.35
N LEU A 158 -1.51 -6.77 -8.59
CA LEU A 158 -1.72 -7.52 -9.82
C LEU A 158 -1.71 -6.61 -11.05
N VAL A 159 -2.51 -5.54 -11.01
CA VAL A 159 -2.69 -4.62 -12.14
C VAL A 159 -1.39 -3.89 -12.46
N VAL A 160 -0.79 -3.23 -11.46
CA VAL A 160 0.45 -2.46 -11.66
C VAL A 160 1.62 -3.40 -11.97
N GLY A 161 1.73 -4.53 -11.27
CA GLY A 161 2.79 -5.51 -11.48
C GLY A 161 2.79 -6.13 -12.88
N ILE A 162 1.61 -6.50 -13.40
CA ILE A 162 1.49 -7.01 -14.77
C ILE A 162 1.80 -5.91 -15.78
N LEU A 163 1.18 -4.73 -15.66
CA LEU A 163 1.39 -3.64 -16.62
C LEU A 163 2.87 -3.25 -16.69
N HIS A 164 3.51 -3.05 -15.53
CA HIS A 164 4.92 -2.70 -15.44
C HIS A 164 5.83 -3.80 -16.03
N THR A 165 5.51 -5.08 -15.79
CA THR A 165 6.27 -6.21 -16.37
C THR A 165 6.17 -6.26 -17.89
N LEU A 166 5.00 -5.95 -18.45
CA LEU A 166 4.76 -5.91 -19.90
C LEU A 166 5.51 -4.73 -20.53
N CYS A 167 5.42 -3.54 -19.93
CA CYS A 167 6.08 -2.31 -20.40
C CYS A 167 7.61 -2.32 -20.16
N SER A 168 8.11 -3.06 -19.18
CA SER A 168 9.54 -3.11 -18.84
C SER A 168 10.41 -3.68 -19.97
N ARG A 169 11.53 -3.02 -20.24
CA ARG A 169 12.56 -3.47 -21.21
C ARG A 169 13.70 -4.20 -20.50
N ARG A 170 14.27 -5.22 -21.16
CA ARG A 170 15.34 -6.06 -20.60
C ARG A 170 16.67 -5.30 -20.46
N GLU A 171 16.98 -4.45 -21.42
CA GLU A 171 18.15 -3.57 -21.40
C GLU A 171 17.71 -2.11 -21.36
N GLN A 172 18.29 -1.36 -20.43
CA GLN A 172 18.07 0.08 -20.27
C GLN A 172 19.35 0.80 -20.72
N VAL A 173 19.40 1.22 -21.99
CA VAL A 173 20.50 2.04 -22.48
C VAL A 173 20.22 3.49 -22.06
N LEU A 174 21.07 4.04 -21.20
CA LEU A 174 20.97 5.44 -20.78
C LEU A 174 21.32 6.36 -21.97
N PRO A 175 20.49 7.36 -22.30
CA PRO A 175 20.79 8.27 -23.40
C PRO A 175 22.04 9.13 -23.09
N GLN A 176 22.84 9.45 -24.11
CA GLN A 176 24.09 10.19 -23.92
C GLN A 176 23.87 11.68 -23.58
N SER A 177 22.82 12.31 -24.09
CA SER A 177 22.56 13.74 -23.85
C SER A 177 21.93 14.00 -22.47
N ALA A 178 22.33 15.11 -21.83
CA ALA A 178 21.90 15.46 -20.48
C ALA A 178 20.39 15.71 -20.37
N TRP A 179 19.81 16.40 -21.36
CA TRP A 179 18.37 16.65 -21.43
C TRP A 179 17.55 15.37 -21.59
N HIS A 180 17.97 14.44 -22.45
CA HIS A 180 17.28 13.17 -22.60
C HIS A 180 17.36 12.34 -21.31
N ARG A 181 18.50 12.36 -20.58
CA ARG A 181 18.59 11.71 -19.26
C ARG A 181 17.66 12.30 -18.22
N ALA A 182 17.36 13.60 -18.30
CA ALA A 182 16.44 14.28 -17.40
C ALA A 182 14.96 13.97 -17.67
N ILE A 183 14.59 13.40 -18.80
CA ILE A 183 13.20 13.04 -19.11
C ILE A 183 13.05 11.52 -19.32
N TYR A 184 14.17 10.78 -19.33
CA TYR A 184 14.18 9.35 -19.64
C TYR A 184 13.28 8.50 -18.73
N ASP A 185 13.18 8.82 -17.44
CA ASP A 185 12.29 8.16 -16.50
C ASP A 185 10.81 8.36 -16.87
N VAL A 186 10.42 9.58 -17.21
CA VAL A 186 9.07 9.92 -17.68
C VAL A 186 8.79 9.27 -19.04
N CYS A 187 9.74 9.29 -19.97
CA CYS A 187 9.59 8.64 -21.26
C CYS A 187 9.43 7.11 -21.13
N LEU A 188 10.20 6.49 -20.23
CA LEU A 188 10.10 5.06 -19.97
C LEU A 188 8.76 4.71 -19.30
N PHE A 189 8.26 5.59 -18.44
CA PHE A 189 6.98 5.44 -17.75
C PHE A 189 5.77 5.91 -18.57
N SER A 190 5.96 6.46 -19.76
CA SER A 190 4.91 7.13 -20.55
C SER A 190 3.68 6.25 -20.82
N GLY A 191 3.87 4.97 -21.14
CA GLY A 191 2.76 4.03 -21.33
C GLY A 191 1.97 3.75 -20.05
N GLU A 192 2.66 3.65 -18.91
CA GLU A 192 2.03 3.50 -17.59
C GLU A 192 1.35 4.80 -17.14
N LEU A 193 1.92 5.96 -17.49
CA LEU A 193 1.35 7.28 -17.25
C LEU A 193 0.03 7.47 -18.01
N ALA A 194 -0.04 7.03 -19.27
CA ALA A 194 -1.28 7.07 -20.04
C ALA A 194 -2.40 6.25 -19.38
N VAL A 195 -2.06 5.06 -18.87
CA VAL A 195 -3.02 4.23 -18.11
C VAL A 195 -3.41 4.92 -16.79
N LEU A 196 -2.46 5.48 -16.05
CA LEU A 196 -2.75 6.25 -14.83
C LEU A 196 -3.73 7.40 -15.09
N LEU A 197 -3.48 8.19 -16.14
CA LEU A 197 -4.36 9.31 -16.51
C LEU A 197 -5.76 8.81 -16.93
N ALA A 198 -5.83 7.70 -17.66
CA ALA A 198 -7.11 7.08 -18.02
C ALA A 198 -7.90 6.60 -16.79
N LEU A 199 -7.22 6.03 -15.78
CA LEU A 199 -7.86 5.61 -14.53
C LEU A 199 -8.39 6.80 -13.72
N ILE A 200 -7.63 7.91 -13.67
CA ILE A 200 -8.08 9.16 -13.03
C ILE A 200 -9.29 9.74 -13.77
N ALA A 201 -9.24 9.80 -15.11
CA ALA A 201 -10.34 10.29 -15.93
C ALA A 201 -11.60 9.42 -15.76
N ALA A 202 -11.45 8.09 -15.72
CA ALA A 202 -12.54 7.17 -15.45
C ALA A 202 -13.14 7.39 -14.05
N TYR A 203 -12.31 7.57 -13.03
CA TYR A 203 -12.78 7.91 -11.68
C TYR A 203 -13.59 9.21 -11.67
N LEU A 204 -13.04 10.30 -12.22
CA LEU A 204 -13.72 11.60 -12.25
C LEU A 204 -15.02 11.54 -13.06
N GLY A 205 -15.01 10.83 -14.19
CA GLY A 205 -16.19 10.61 -15.02
C GLY A 205 -17.30 9.84 -14.30
N MET A 206 -16.95 8.82 -13.51
CA MET A 206 -17.94 8.11 -12.69
C MET A 206 -18.45 8.97 -11.54
N THR A 207 -17.57 9.64 -10.81
CA THR A 207 -17.92 10.42 -9.62
C THR A 207 -18.81 11.62 -9.95
N PHE A 208 -18.50 12.36 -11.02
CA PHE A 208 -19.24 13.58 -11.38
C PHE A 208 -20.26 13.38 -12.51
N GLY A 209 -20.10 12.32 -13.32
CA GLY A 209 -20.96 12.07 -14.48
C GLY A 209 -22.12 11.11 -14.23
N LEU A 210 -22.05 10.23 -13.23
CA LEU A 210 -23.09 9.23 -12.97
C LEU A 210 -24.29 9.86 -12.24
N PRO A 211 -25.50 9.88 -12.83
CA PRO A 211 -26.70 10.32 -12.13
C PRO A 211 -27.14 9.24 -11.13
N VAL A 212 -27.16 9.59 -9.85
CA VAL A 212 -27.67 8.73 -8.78
C VAL A 212 -29.10 9.17 -8.43
N PRO A 213 -30.08 8.25 -8.34
CA PRO A 213 -31.44 8.62 -7.98
C PRO A 213 -31.50 9.23 -6.58
N GLY A 214 -32.06 10.44 -6.46
CA GLY A 214 -32.24 11.11 -5.17
C GLY A 214 -31.03 11.87 -4.63
N CYS A 215 -29.90 11.92 -5.37
CA CYS A 215 -28.68 12.60 -4.93
C CYS A 215 -28.22 13.65 -5.96
N PRO A 216 -27.63 14.77 -5.52
CA PRO A 216 -27.04 15.73 -6.46
C PRO A 216 -25.83 15.09 -7.16
N ARG A 217 -25.60 15.50 -8.41
CA ARG A 217 -24.44 15.03 -9.18
C ARG A 217 -23.16 15.47 -8.51
N GLY A 218 -22.19 14.55 -8.40
CA GLY A 218 -20.91 14.84 -7.76
C GLY A 218 -20.97 14.92 -6.23
N TYR A 219 -22.01 14.39 -5.57
CA TYR A 219 -22.06 14.33 -4.12
C TYR A 219 -20.96 13.44 -3.53
N LEU A 220 -20.18 13.98 -2.59
CA LEU A 220 -19.05 13.30 -1.92
C LEU A 220 -19.25 13.19 -0.39
N GLY A 221 -20.43 13.56 0.12
CA GLY A 221 -20.70 13.59 1.54
C GLY A 221 -21.07 12.22 2.14
N PRO A 222 -21.12 12.12 3.48
CA PRO A 222 -21.48 10.89 4.20
C PRO A 222 -22.99 10.57 4.13
N GLY A 223 -23.84 11.50 3.69
CA GLY A 223 -25.28 11.39 3.83
C GLY A 223 -25.73 11.39 5.29
N GLY A 224 -26.86 10.75 5.61
CA GLY A 224 -27.44 10.74 6.95
C GLY A 224 -27.79 12.15 7.46
N LYS A 225 -27.36 12.48 8.67
CA LYS A 225 -27.56 13.78 9.36
C LYS A 225 -26.61 14.88 8.88
N HIS A 226 -25.72 14.60 7.93
CA HIS A 226 -24.84 15.60 7.35
C HIS A 226 -25.63 16.70 6.62
N ASP A 227 -25.15 17.94 6.69
CA ASP A 227 -25.82 19.13 6.14
C ASP A 227 -27.31 19.19 6.49
N LEU A 228 -27.63 19.06 7.78
CA LEU A 228 -29.00 19.08 8.30
C LEU A 228 -29.91 18.04 7.64
N ALA A 229 -29.35 16.87 7.30
CA ALA A 229 -30.04 15.78 6.61
C ALA A 229 -30.61 16.16 5.23
N ALA A 230 -29.94 17.05 4.50
CA ALA A 230 -30.32 17.41 3.13
C ALA A 230 -30.38 16.19 2.18
N HIS A 231 -29.48 15.22 2.36
CA HIS A 231 -29.34 14.04 1.51
C HIS A 231 -29.10 12.75 2.31
N PRO A 232 -30.13 12.23 3.02
CA PRO A 232 -29.92 11.18 4.02
C PRO A 232 -29.51 9.83 3.41
N ASN A 233 -30.01 9.51 2.21
CA ASN A 233 -29.78 8.21 1.55
C ASN A 233 -28.60 8.22 0.56
N CYS A 234 -27.78 9.27 0.58
CA CYS A 234 -26.76 9.52 -0.44
C CYS A 234 -25.33 9.24 0.02
N ILE A 235 -25.09 8.23 0.86
CA ILE A 235 -23.75 7.97 1.40
C ILE A 235 -22.71 7.77 0.28
N GLY A 236 -21.70 8.63 0.24
CA GLY A 236 -20.64 8.58 -0.77
C GLY A 236 -21.09 8.77 -2.22
N GLY A 237 -22.32 9.25 -2.44
CA GLY A 237 -22.89 9.54 -3.76
C GLY A 237 -22.75 8.38 -4.75
N ALA A 238 -22.09 8.65 -5.89
CA ALA A 238 -21.89 7.67 -6.95
C ALA A 238 -21.08 6.44 -6.50
N ALA A 239 -20.08 6.61 -5.62
CA ALA A 239 -19.26 5.49 -5.16
C ALA A 239 -20.07 4.52 -4.30
N GLY A 240 -20.79 5.04 -3.30
CA GLY A 240 -21.62 4.21 -2.42
C GLY A 240 -22.77 3.54 -3.17
N TYR A 241 -23.40 4.23 -4.12
CA TYR A 241 -24.44 3.66 -4.96
C TYR A 241 -23.93 2.47 -5.79
N VAL A 242 -22.78 2.60 -6.45
CA VAL A 242 -22.21 1.52 -7.27
C VAL A 242 -21.82 0.32 -6.40
N ASP A 243 -21.23 0.56 -5.24
CA ASP A 243 -20.83 -0.53 -4.34
C ASP A 243 -22.05 -1.32 -3.83
N GLN A 244 -23.14 -0.62 -3.47
CA GLN A 244 -24.42 -1.25 -3.11
C GLN A 244 -25.02 -2.08 -4.23
N GLN A 245 -24.97 -1.62 -5.48
CA GLN A 245 -25.49 -2.36 -6.63
C GLN A 245 -24.65 -3.60 -6.98
N VAL A 246 -23.33 -3.52 -6.81
CA VAL A 246 -22.41 -4.58 -7.22
C VAL A 246 -22.22 -5.65 -6.15
N LEU A 247 -21.90 -5.23 -4.92
CA LEU A 247 -21.62 -6.15 -3.82
C LEU A 247 -22.91 -6.58 -3.13
N GLY A 248 -23.94 -5.73 -3.16
CA GLY A 248 -25.17 -5.93 -2.40
C GLY A 248 -25.00 -5.52 -0.93
N ASN A 249 -26.11 -5.12 -0.30
CA ASN A 249 -26.10 -4.60 1.07
C ASN A 249 -25.63 -5.63 2.11
N ALA A 250 -25.68 -6.93 1.83
CA ALA A 250 -25.25 -7.97 2.77
C ALA A 250 -23.73 -8.19 2.81
N HIS A 251 -23.02 -7.88 1.72
CA HIS A 251 -21.57 -8.12 1.58
C HIS A 251 -20.72 -6.87 1.78
N ILE A 252 -21.36 -5.74 2.04
CA ILE A 252 -20.74 -4.43 2.31
C ILE A 252 -20.42 -4.29 3.79
N TYR A 253 -19.43 -3.46 4.10
CA TYR A 253 -19.06 -3.16 5.47
C TYR A 253 -20.20 -2.48 6.25
N GLN A 254 -20.67 -3.13 7.32
CA GLN A 254 -21.87 -2.72 8.08
C GLN A 254 -21.61 -1.70 9.19
N HIS A 255 -20.34 -1.48 9.54
CA HIS A 255 -19.91 -0.68 10.68
C HIS A 255 -18.99 0.50 10.29
N PRO A 256 -19.30 1.29 9.23
CA PRO A 256 -18.48 2.45 8.91
C PRO A 256 -18.60 3.52 10.00
N THR A 257 -17.55 4.29 10.25
CA THR A 257 -17.55 5.40 11.21
C THR A 257 -18.68 6.39 10.95
N ALA A 258 -19.02 6.61 9.67
CA ALA A 258 -20.11 7.47 9.25
C ALA A 258 -21.48 7.06 9.83
N LYS A 259 -21.72 5.75 10.02
CA LYS A 259 -22.97 5.25 10.60
C LYS A 259 -23.13 5.67 12.06
N TYR A 260 -22.04 5.73 12.82
CA TYR A 260 -22.06 6.11 14.23
C TYR A 260 -22.12 7.64 14.43
N VAL A 261 -21.49 8.39 13.53
CA VAL A 261 -21.39 9.86 13.63
C VAL A 261 -22.56 10.56 12.94
N TYR A 262 -22.91 10.13 11.73
CA TYR A 262 -23.92 10.77 10.88
C TYR A 262 -25.22 9.97 10.77
N ASP A 263 -25.34 8.80 11.41
CA ASP A 263 -26.52 7.93 11.29
C ASP A 263 -26.83 7.54 9.83
N SER A 264 -25.77 7.34 9.05
CA SER A 264 -25.82 7.00 7.63
C SER A 264 -25.97 5.48 7.39
N SER A 265 -26.30 5.09 6.16
CA SER A 265 -26.35 3.68 5.77
C SER A 265 -24.96 3.00 5.73
N ALA A 266 -24.93 1.69 5.48
CA ALA A 266 -23.69 0.93 5.30
C ALA A 266 -22.90 1.41 4.06
N PHE A 267 -21.57 1.39 4.16
CA PHE A 267 -20.65 1.86 3.13
C PHE A 267 -19.32 1.12 3.24
N ASP A 268 -18.79 0.64 2.12
CA ASP A 268 -17.51 -0.07 2.07
C ASP A 268 -16.40 0.85 1.53
N PRO A 269 -15.51 1.37 2.40
CA PRO A 269 -14.37 2.17 1.94
C PRO A 269 -13.38 1.35 1.10
N GLU A 270 -13.44 0.02 1.19
CA GLU A 270 -12.55 -0.90 0.48
C GLU A 270 -13.21 -1.57 -0.73
N GLY A 271 -14.46 -1.21 -1.06
CA GLY A 271 -15.27 -1.83 -2.11
C GLY A 271 -14.56 -1.93 -3.47
N VAL A 272 -14.54 -3.15 -4.04
CA VAL A 272 -14.18 -3.49 -5.43
C VAL A 272 -14.70 -4.87 -5.85
N PHE A 273 -15.22 -4.98 -7.07
CA PHE A 273 -15.45 -6.20 -7.87
C PHE A 273 -16.57 -7.17 -7.44
N GLY A 274 -17.59 -7.24 -8.32
CA GLY A 274 -18.41 -8.42 -8.67
C GLY A 274 -19.23 -8.06 -9.93
N LYS A 275 -19.47 -8.85 -11.00
CA LYS A 275 -19.23 -10.24 -11.43
C LYS A 275 -18.83 -10.22 -12.94
N PRO A 276 -18.14 -11.22 -13.49
CA PRO A 276 -18.26 -11.57 -14.90
C PRO A 276 -19.44 -12.53 -15.06
N LEU A 277 -20.65 -12.00 -15.24
CA LEU A 277 -21.78 -12.82 -15.68
C LEU A 277 -22.44 -12.12 -16.87
N VAL A 278 -22.09 -12.63 -18.04
CA VAL A 278 -22.81 -12.43 -19.29
C VAL A 278 -24.30 -12.64 -19.03
N SER A 279 -25.11 -11.60 -19.22
CA SER A 279 -26.49 -11.73 -19.69
C SER A 279 -26.93 -10.43 -20.38
N ASN A 280 -27.61 -10.61 -21.51
CA ASN A 280 -27.70 -9.66 -22.62
C ASN A 280 -28.78 -8.59 -22.42
N ARG A 281 -28.43 -7.34 -22.05
CA ARG A 281 -29.22 -6.14 -22.45
C ARG A 281 -28.58 -4.76 -22.28
N PHE A 282 -27.26 -4.58 -22.35
CA PHE A 282 -26.69 -3.22 -22.50
C PHE A 282 -25.28 -3.30 -23.10
N ARG A 283 -25.20 -3.56 -24.42
CA ARG A 283 -23.95 -3.84 -25.13
C ARG A 283 -23.67 -2.82 -26.23
N THR A 284 -23.72 -1.54 -25.92
CA THR A 284 -23.32 -0.49 -26.86
C THR A 284 -22.84 0.75 -26.11
N PHE A 285 -21.66 0.70 -25.48
CA PHE A 285 -20.76 1.88 -25.48
C PHE A 285 -19.30 1.62 -25.02
N PHE A 286 -19.01 0.58 -24.22
CA PHE A 286 -17.63 0.26 -23.81
C PHE A 286 -17.29 -1.22 -24.08
N ASN A 287 -16.59 -1.49 -25.18
CA ASN A 287 -15.99 -2.80 -25.43
C ASN A 287 -14.57 -2.85 -24.82
N ASN A 288 -14.34 -3.85 -23.97
CA ASN A 288 -13.05 -4.42 -23.57
C ASN A 288 -12.02 -3.49 -22.88
N SER A 289 -12.28 -3.11 -21.62
CA SER A 289 -11.25 -3.08 -20.55
C SER A 289 -11.86 -2.66 -19.21
N ILE A 290 -11.72 -3.53 -18.20
CA ILE A 290 -11.47 -3.12 -16.80
C ILE A 290 -12.58 -2.21 -16.21
N CYS A 291 -13.78 -2.75 -15.98
CA CYS A 291 -14.74 -2.13 -15.06
C CYS A 291 -14.25 -2.31 -13.62
N THR A 292 -13.52 -1.32 -13.10
CA THR A 292 -12.91 -1.31 -11.77
C THR A 292 -13.48 -0.13 -10.98
N HIS A 293 -13.91 -0.39 -9.76
CA HIS A 293 -14.66 0.57 -8.92
C HIS A 293 -13.83 1.80 -8.52
N ALA A 294 -14.52 2.90 -8.24
CA ALA A 294 -13.94 4.22 -7.93
C ALA A 294 -12.84 4.20 -6.85
N GLY A 295 -13.04 3.48 -5.74
CA GLY A 295 -12.04 3.40 -4.67
C GLY A 295 -10.78 2.60 -5.07
N CYS A 296 -10.93 1.50 -5.81
CA CYS A 296 -9.80 0.69 -6.26
C CYS A 296 -8.97 1.37 -7.34
N LEU A 297 -9.62 2.10 -8.25
CA LEU A 297 -8.96 2.85 -9.31
C LEU A 297 -7.90 3.78 -8.71
N LEU A 298 -8.28 4.53 -7.68
CA LEU A 298 -7.37 5.46 -7.04
C LEU A 298 -6.33 4.78 -6.14
N SER A 299 -6.62 3.60 -5.58
CA SER A 299 -5.58 2.76 -4.96
C SER A 299 -4.56 2.24 -5.98
N ILE A 300 -4.98 1.87 -7.20
CA ILE A 300 -4.08 1.50 -8.30
C ILE A 300 -3.22 2.71 -8.70
N VAL A 301 -3.82 3.90 -8.83
CA VAL A 301 -3.09 5.16 -9.09
C VAL A 301 -2.02 5.41 -8.03
N GLN A 302 -2.34 5.18 -6.75
CA GLN A 302 -1.38 5.31 -5.66
C GLN A 302 -0.17 4.37 -5.79
N VAL A 303 -0.41 3.11 -6.16
CA VAL A 303 0.66 2.13 -6.42
C VAL A 303 1.48 2.53 -7.66
N PHE A 304 0.86 3.06 -8.72
CA PHE A 304 1.59 3.58 -9.89
C PHE A 304 2.51 4.74 -9.53
N LEU A 305 2.06 5.69 -8.71
CA LEU A 305 2.89 6.80 -8.24
C LEU A 305 4.07 6.29 -7.38
N GLY A 306 3.88 5.19 -6.66
CA GLY A 306 4.96 4.44 -6.01
C GLY A 306 5.94 3.82 -7.00
N ALA A 307 5.43 3.14 -8.03
CA ALA A 307 6.25 2.53 -9.08
C ALA A 307 7.12 3.57 -9.81
N PHE A 308 6.59 4.77 -10.05
CA PHE A 308 7.37 5.88 -10.59
C PHE A 308 8.54 6.29 -9.68
N ALA A 309 8.30 6.37 -8.37
CA ALA A 309 9.36 6.67 -7.40
C ALA A 309 10.44 5.57 -7.35
N GLY A 310 10.05 4.29 -7.47
CA GLY A 310 10.97 3.17 -7.60
C GLY A 310 11.77 3.17 -8.92
N LEU A 311 11.14 3.58 -10.03
CA LEU A 311 11.82 3.73 -11.31
C LEU A 311 12.88 4.84 -11.28
N THR A 312 12.57 5.94 -10.60
CA THR A 312 13.50 7.06 -10.38
C THR A 312 14.80 6.57 -9.74
N LEU A 313 14.73 5.63 -8.79
CA LEU A 313 15.90 5.03 -8.14
C LEU A 313 16.78 4.24 -9.14
N LEU A 314 16.15 3.52 -10.07
CA LEU A 314 16.84 2.68 -11.05
C LEU A 314 17.49 3.47 -12.17
N VAL A 315 16.89 4.59 -12.57
CA VAL A 315 17.34 5.41 -13.70
C VAL A 315 18.41 6.41 -13.27
N HIS A 316 18.27 7.01 -12.09
CA HIS A 316 19.18 8.05 -11.63
C HIS A 316 20.26 7.47 -10.69
N PRO A 317 21.55 7.51 -11.07
CA PRO A 317 22.62 6.98 -10.22
C PRO A 317 23.00 7.94 -9.08
N THR A 318 22.86 9.25 -9.27
CA THR A 318 23.26 10.27 -8.29
C THR A 318 22.18 10.55 -7.27
N TRP A 319 22.55 10.61 -5.98
CA TRP A 319 21.63 10.81 -4.87
C TRP A 319 20.91 12.18 -4.92
N GLN A 320 21.60 13.24 -5.35
CA GLN A 320 21.00 14.58 -5.49
C GLN A 320 19.90 14.61 -6.56
N SER A 321 20.05 13.83 -7.63
CA SER A 321 19.05 13.76 -8.70
C SER A 321 17.79 13.01 -8.25
N ARG A 322 17.96 11.97 -7.42
CA ARG A 322 16.85 11.23 -6.80
C ARG A 322 16.04 12.13 -5.87
N ILE A 323 16.73 12.79 -4.93
CA ILE A 323 16.10 13.70 -3.96
C ILE A 323 15.37 14.84 -4.66
N ARG A 324 16.02 15.53 -5.62
CA ARG A 324 15.37 16.63 -6.35
C ARG A 324 14.09 16.18 -7.04
N ARG A 325 14.07 15.01 -7.68
CA ARG A 325 12.87 14.50 -8.34
C ARG A 325 11.75 14.13 -7.37
N TRP A 326 12.07 13.41 -6.31
CA TRP A 326 11.06 13.05 -5.30
C TRP A 326 10.51 14.29 -4.59
N LEU A 327 11.34 15.30 -4.31
CA LEU A 327 10.88 16.57 -3.75
C LEU A 327 10.00 17.34 -4.74
N LEU A 328 10.40 17.46 -6.00
CA LEU A 328 9.61 18.13 -7.03
C LEU A 328 8.24 17.46 -7.19
N LEU A 329 8.21 16.13 -7.31
CA LEU A 329 6.97 15.38 -7.44
C LEU A 329 6.09 15.51 -6.18
N SER A 330 6.71 15.48 -4.99
CA SER A 330 5.98 15.64 -3.74
C SER A 330 5.32 17.01 -3.62
N ILE A 331 6.03 18.09 -3.97
CA ILE A 331 5.49 19.45 -3.97
C ILE A 331 4.37 19.57 -5.00
N LEU A 332 4.57 19.08 -6.23
CA LEU A 332 3.55 19.13 -7.28
C LEU A 332 2.27 18.40 -6.88
N LEU A 333 2.38 17.15 -6.41
CA LEU A 333 1.23 16.37 -5.96
C LEU A 333 0.58 16.99 -4.72
N GLY A 334 1.36 17.50 -3.77
CA GLY A 334 0.85 18.17 -2.58
C GLY A 334 0.04 19.42 -2.92
N LEU A 335 0.54 20.25 -3.85
CA LEU A 335 -0.17 21.43 -4.35
C LEU A 335 -1.43 21.04 -5.12
N MET A 336 -1.38 20.03 -6.00
CA MET A 336 -2.56 19.54 -6.70
C MET A 336 -3.63 19.02 -5.72
N GLY A 337 -3.23 18.26 -4.70
CA GLY A 337 -4.14 17.80 -3.64
C GLY A 337 -4.74 18.96 -2.85
N GLY A 338 -3.92 19.95 -2.48
CA GLY A 338 -4.34 21.16 -1.78
C GLY A 338 -5.33 22.02 -2.58
N VAL A 339 -5.07 22.21 -3.88
CA VAL A 339 -5.98 22.93 -4.79
C VAL A 339 -7.31 22.20 -4.91
N LEU A 340 -7.31 20.86 -5.03
CA LEU A 340 -8.53 20.07 -5.13
C LEU A 340 -9.42 20.16 -3.88
N CYS A 341 -8.84 20.21 -2.68
CA CYS A 341 -9.57 20.42 -1.42
C CYS A 341 -9.72 21.90 -1.01
N GLY A 342 -9.27 22.83 -1.84
CA GLY A 342 -9.30 24.26 -1.54
C GLY A 342 -8.55 24.64 -0.25
N PHE A 343 -7.53 23.85 0.13
CA PHE A 343 -6.79 23.96 1.40
C PHE A 343 -7.69 24.00 2.65
N SER A 344 -8.89 23.43 2.56
CA SER A 344 -9.86 23.36 3.64
C SER A 344 -10.24 21.91 3.92
N ARG A 345 -10.69 21.63 5.15
CA ARG A 345 -11.11 20.29 5.57
C ARG A 345 -12.39 19.86 4.86
N GLU A 346 -13.37 20.76 4.80
CA GLU A 346 -14.71 20.51 4.25
C GLU A 346 -14.93 21.23 2.90
N GLY A 347 -13.94 22.01 2.44
CA GLY A 347 -14.03 22.78 1.20
C GLY A 347 -13.44 22.06 -0.02
N GLY A 348 -13.44 22.80 -1.14
CA GLY A 348 -12.88 22.34 -2.42
C GLY A 348 -13.85 21.53 -3.28
N VAL A 349 -13.39 21.19 -4.49
CA VAL A 349 -14.16 20.36 -5.44
C VAL A 349 -14.12 18.89 -5.03
N ILE A 350 -12.99 18.44 -4.48
CA ILE A 350 -12.77 17.08 -4.00
C ILE A 350 -12.11 17.17 -2.60
N PRO A 351 -12.89 17.08 -1.51
CA PRO A 351 -12.33 17.12 -0.16
C PRO A 351 -11.43 15.91 0.10
N VAL A 352 -10.46 16.06 1.01
CA VAL A 352 -9.56 14.96 1.40
C VAL A 352 -10.36 13.95 2.22
N ASN A 353 -10.65 12.82 1.59
CA ASN A 353 -11.51 11.78 2.15
C ASN A 353 -10.91 10.39 1.90
N LYS A 354 -10.65 9.66 3.00
CA LYS A 354 -10.15 8.29 2.98
C LYS A 354 -11.21 7.28 2.60
N ASN A 355 -12.44 7.44 3.09
CA ASN A 355 -13.54 6.49 2.84
C ASN A 355 -13.85 6.38 1.35
N LEU A 356 -13.78 7.49 0.62
CA LEU A 356 -13.95 7.53 -0.84
C LEU A 356 -12.67 7.24 -1.62
N TRP A 357 -11.54 7.07 -0.92
CA TRP A 357 -10.20 7.04 -1.50
C TRP A 357 -9.97 8.18 -2.50
N SER A 358 -10.44 9.40 -2.14
CA SER A 358 -10.55 10.55 -3.04
C SER A 358 -9.23 10.94 -3.73
N LEU A 359 -9.32 11.61 -4.88
CA LEU A 359 -8.13 12.00 -5.65
C LEU A 359 -7.21 12.96 -4.87
N SER A 360 -7.79 13.91 -4.14
CA SER A 360 -7.04 14.82 -3.25
C SER A 360 -6.36 14.07 -2.12
N PHE A 361 -7.01 13.05 -1.54
CA PHE A 361 -6.41 12.15 -0.55
C PHE A 361 -5.23 11.36 -1.10
N VAL A 362 -5.33 10.79 -2.30
CA VAL A 362 -4.20 10.08 -2.93
C VAL A 362 -3.02 11.02 -3.16
N PHE A 363 -3.25 12.22 -3.71
CA PHE A 363 -2.18 13.17 -3.94
C PHE A 363 -1.53 13.67 -2.65
N ALA A 364 -2.32 13.97 -1.62
CA ALA A 364 -1.80 14.39 -0.31
C ALA A 364 -0.98 13.28 0.36
N THR A 365 -1.50 12.05 0.39
CA THR A 365 -0.82 10.91 1.04
C THR A 365 0.46 10.50 0.30
N VAL A 366 0.46 10.53 -1.04
CA VAL A 366 1.66 10.27 -1.85
C VAL A 366 2.71 11.37 -1.65
N SER A 367 2.28 12.64 -1.56
CA SER A 367 3.17 13.76 -1.26
C SER A 367 3.90 13.56 0.07
N VAL A 368 3.15 13.25 1.15
CA VAL A 368 3.70 12.97 2.49
C VAL A 368 4.63 11.75 2.47
N ALA A 369 4.23 10.66 1.80
CA ALA A 369 5.06 9.46 1.67
C ALA A 369 6.40 9.75 0.97
N GLN A 370 6.40 10.60 -0.07
CA GLN A 370 7.62 11.01 -0.77
C GLN A 370 8.50 11.94 0.07
N LEU A 371 7.94 12.85 0.87
CA LEU A 371 8.73 13.67 1.80
C LEU A 371 9.41 12.80 2.84
N LEU A 372 8.64 11.88 3.43
CA LEU A 372 9.16 10.96 4.43
C LEU A 372 10.23 10.04 3.81
N LEU A 373 10.05 9.62 2.56
CA LEU A 373 11.09 8.92 1.82
C LEU A 373 12.37 9.75 1.68
N VAL A 374 12.27 11.00 1.22
CA VAL A 374 13.44 11.87 1.04
C VAL A 374 14.19 12.06 2.35
N LEU A 375 13.45 12.32 3.43
CA LEU A 375 14.00 12.52 4.76
C LEU A 375 14.77 11.28 5.23
N LEU A 376 14.12 10.12 5.18
CA LEU A 376 14.75 8.86 5.57
C LEU A 376 15.97 8.58 4.66
N TYR A 377 15.88 8.88 3.36
CA TYR A 377 16.94 8.55 2.37
C TYR A 377 18.18 9.34 2.68
N TYR A 378 17.98 10.61 3.01
CA TYR A 378 19.04 11.47 3.43
C TYR A 378 19.66 10.98 4.75
N ILE A 379 18.86 10.66 5.77
CA ILE A 379 19.37 10.24 7.09
C ILE A 379 20.17 8.92 7.02
N ILE A 380 19.69 7.95 6.24
CA ILE A 380 20.26 6.59 6.25
C ILE A 380 21.40 6.45 5.23
N ASP A 381 21.20 6.91 3.99
CA ASP A 381 22.12 6.63 2.88
C ASP A 381 23.12 7.78 2.61
N VAL A 382 22.79 9.03 2.98
CA VAL A 382 23.61 10.21 2.66
C VAL A 382 24.31 10.80 3.89
N GLY A 383 23.60 10.94 5.00
CA GLY A 383 24.08 11.55 6.24
C GLY A 383 24.84 10.54 7.07
N ASP A 384 26.05 10.18 6.65
CA ASP A 384 27.07 9.40 7.38
C ASP A 384 26.59 8.21 8.24
N GLY A 385 25.43 7.63 7.93
CA GLY A 385 24.81 6.58 8.72
C GLY A 385 24.33 7.02 10.11
N TRP A 386 23.82 8.24 10.27
CA TRP A 386 23.30 8.79 11.54
C TRP A 386 22.27 7.86 12.21
N TRP A 387 21.56 7.08 11.42
CA TRP A 387 20.68 6.03 11.92
C TRP A 387 20.72 4.80 11.02
N SER A 388 20.93 3.63 11.62
CA SER A 388 20.99 2.34 10.93
C SER A 388 19.61 1.72 10.67
N GLY A 389 18.52 2.35 11.12
CA GLY A 389 17.17 1.80 11.04
C GLY A 389 16.79 0.86 12.20
N TRP A 390 17.68 0.64 13.17
CA TRP A 390 17.43 -0.15 14.38
C TRP A 390 16.61 0.64 15.42
N PRO A 391 15.65 0.05 16.18
CA PRO A 391 15.27 -1.38 16.26
C PRO A 391 14.18 -1.80 15.27
N PHE A 392 13.61 -0.87 14.50
CA PHE A 392 12.51 -1.16 13.58
C PHE A 392 12.94 -1.97 12.36
N SER A 393 14.25 -2.18 12.19
CA SER A 393 14.84 -3.01 11.15
C SER A 393 14.14 -4.37 11.00
N GLU A 394 13.82 -5.06 12.08
CA GLU A 394 13.40 -6.47 11.92
C GLU A 394 11.88 -6.65 11.69
N CYS A 395 11.08 -5.61 11.93
CA CYS A 395 9.61 -5.67 11.86
C CYS A 395 9.06 -5.86 10.44
N GLY A 396 9.81 -5.49 9.40
CA GLY A 396 9.27 -5.41 8.04
C GLY A 396 9.36 -6.69 7.24
N MET A 397 10.20 -7.64 7.66
CA MET A 397 10.42 -8.89 6.91
C MET A 397 9.30 -9.91 7.12
N ASN A 398 8.57 -9.78 8.24
CA ASN A 398 7.43 -10.63 8.62
C ASN A 398 6.10 -9.86 8.67
N ALA A 399 5.97 -8.85 7.81
CA ALA A 399 4.82 -7.95 7.70
C ALA A 399 3.45 -8.65 7.71
N ILE A 400 3.30 -9.72 6.92
CA ILE A 400 2.05 -10.46 6.81
C ILE A 400 1.73 -11.19 8.11
N ILE A 401 2.73 -11.79 8.77
CA ILE A 401 2.53 -12.45 10.07
C ILE A 401 2.10 -11.43 11.11
N MET A 402 2.74 -10.26 11.14
CA MET A 402 2.38 -9.20 12.08
C MET A 402 0.95 -8.69 11.84
N TYR A 403 0.57 -8.45 10.58
CA TYR A 403 -0.79 -8.01 10.22
C TYR A 403 -1.85 -9.07 10.56
N VAL A 404 -1.67 -10.31 10.07
CA VAL A 404 -2.61 -11.41 10.26
C VAL A 404 -2.70 -11.78 11.74
N GLY A 405 -1.54 -11.92 12.40
CA GLY A 405 -1.46 -12.25 13.82
C GLY A 405 -2.11 -11.19 14.70
N HIS A 406 -1.85 -9.90 14.45
CA HIS A 406 -2.50 -8.82 15.18
C HIS A 406 -4.01 -8.84 14.95
N SER A 407 -4.46 -9.02 13.70
CA SER A 407 -5.89 -9.11 13.37
C SER A 407 -6.59 -10.30 14.06
N VAL A 408 -5.90 -11.44 14.18
CA VAL A 408 -6.45 -12.63 14.83
C VAL A 408 -6.50 -12.46 16.36
N LEU A 409 -5.45 -11.91 16.95
CA LEU A 409 -5.26 -11.85 18.40
C LEU A 409 -5.76 -10.55 19.05
N HIS A 410 -6.33 -9.62 18.28
CA HIS A 410 -6.74 -8.29 18.76
C HIS A 410 -7.77 -8.28 19.90
N LYS A 411 -8.45 -9.40 20.19
CA LYS A 411 -9.39 -9.53 21.32
C LYS A 411 -8.86 -10.42 22.47
N MET A 412 -7.63 -10.89 22.38
CA MET A 412 -7.08 -11.91 23.29
C MET A 412 -6.02 -11.32 24.22
N LEU A 413 -5.97 -11.79 25.47
CA LEU A 413 -4.83 -11.57 26.35
C LEU A 413 -3.59 -12.30 25.80
N PRO A 414 -2.36 -11.76 25.92
CA PRO A 414 -1.97 -10.48 26.53
C PRO A 414 -2.01 -9.26 25.58
N TRP A 415 -2.50 -9.40 24.34
CA TRP A 415 -2.48 -8.33 23.33
C TRP A 415 -3.52 -7.24 23.60
N HIS A 416 -4.73 -7.61 23.99
CA HIS A 416 -5.77 -6.67 24.39
C HIS A 416 -6.24 -6.99 25.81
N TRP A 417 -6.15 -6.01 26.69
CA TRP A 417 -6.60 -6.11 28.07
C TRP A 417 -7.40 -4.86 28.44
N ARG A 418 -8.32 -4.98 29.41
CA ARG A 418 -9.09 -3.85 29.93
C ARG A 418 -9.14 -3.85 31.45
N ILE A 419 -8.89 -2.71 32.07
CA ILE A 419 -9.02 -2.50 33.51
C ILE A 419 -10.14 -1.50 33.75
N GLY A 420 -11.33 -2.00 34.11
CA GLY A 420 -12.52 -1.17 34.34
C GLY A 420 -12.94 -0.34 33.12
N ALA A 421 -13.55 0.82 33.38
CA ALA A 421 -13.84 1.83 32.36
C ALA A 421 -12.56 2.65 32.11
N MET A 422 -11.80 2.31 31.06
CA MET A 422 -10.58 3.02 30.68
C MET A 422 -10.87 4.46 30.18
N ASN A 423 -11.23 5.36 31.08
CA ASN A 423 -11.72 6.69 30.72
C ASN A 423 -10.59 7.70 30.46
N THR A 424 -9.33 7.32 30.71
CA THR A 424 -8.16 8.20 30.55
C THR A 424 -7.33 7.79 29.35
N HIS A 425 -6.93 8.77 28.53
CA HIS A 425 -6.01 8.56 27.39
C HIS A 425 -4.70 7.86 27.78
N PHE A 426 -4.21 8.06 29.00
CA PHE A 426 -2.98 7.41 29.48
C PHE A 426 -3.09 5.88 29.51
N VAL A 427 -4.18 5.34 30.07
CA VAL A 427 -4.38 3.88 30.18
C VAL A 427 -4.60 3.26 28.80
N LEU A 428 -5.33 3.96 27.92
CA LEU A 428 -5.49 3.54 26.52
C LEU A 428 -4.15 3.54 25.78
N LEU A 429 -3.34 4.59 25.95
CA LEU A 429 -2.01 4.67 25.35
C LEU A 429 -1.09 3.56 25.87
N LEU A 430 -1.17 3.23 27.16
CA LEU A 430 -0.39 2.15 27.78
C LEU A 430 -0.75 0.81 27.15
N GLU A 431 -2.04 0.52 26.99
CA GLU A 431 -2.52 -0.69 26.31
C GLU A 431 -2.05 -0.75 24.85
N CYS A 432 -2.21 0.33 24.09
CA CYS A 432 -1.80 0.40 22.68
C CYS A 432 -0.28 0.21 22.54
N THR A 433 0.49 0.84 23.42
CA THR A 433 1.96 0.73 23.43
C THR A 433 2.39 -0.67 23.83
N TRP A 434 1.71 -1.29 24.80
CA TRP A 434 1.95 -2.67 25.22
C TRP A 434 1.71 -3.65 24.08
N ASN A 435 0.56 -3.56 23.40
CA ASN A 435 0.27 -4.39 22.23
C ASN A 435 1.33 -4.23 21.15
N THR A 436 1.71 -2.99 20.85
CA THR A 436 2.74 -2.69 19.85
C THR A 436 4.11 -3.26 20.25
N PHE A 437 4.49 -3.14 21.51
CA PHE A 437 5.73 -3.66 22.04
C PHE A 437 5.80 -5.19 21.96
N LEU A 438 4.71 -5.89 22.27
CA LEU A 438 4.64 -7.34 22.12
C LEU A 438 4.87 -7.78 20.67
N TRP A 439 4.25 -7.11 19.70
CA TRP A 439 4.43 -7.42 18.28
C TRP A 439 5.85 -7.10 17.77
N VAL A 440 6.46 -6.01 18.24
CA VAL A 440 7.87 -5.71 17.95
C VAL A 440 8.77 -6.79 18.54
N GLY A 441 8.52 -7.24 19.77
CA GLY A 441 9.24 -8.35 20.41
C GLY A 441 9.13 -9.65 19.63
N ILE A 442 7.92 -9.99 19.14
CA ILE A 442 7.71 -11.15 18.27
C ILE A 442 8.49 -11.02 16.96
N ALA A 443 8.50 -9.83 16.35
CA ALA A 443 9.26 -9.63 15.12
C ALA A 443 10.76 -9.82 15.32
N LEU A 444 11.32 -9.29 16.42
CA LEU A 444 12.71 -9.50 16.81
C LEU A 444 13.02 -10.97 17.10
N TYR A 445 12.07 -11.69 17.73
CA TYR A 445 12.20 -13.12 17.96
C TYR A 445 12.23 -13.93 16.66
N LEU A 446 11.32 -13.64 15.73
CA LEU A 446 11.29 -14.31 14.42
C LEU A 446 12.57 -14.09 13.63
N ASP A 447 13.11 -12.87 13.69
CA ASP A 447 14.37 -12.51 13.04
C ASP A 447 15.57 -13.22 13.68
N ALA A 448 15.64 -13.27 15.01
CA ALA A 448 16.67 -14.01 15.74
C ALA A 448 16.68 -15.52 15.41
N HIS A 449 15.55 -16.06 14.95
CA HIS A 449 15.41 -17.44 14.50
C HIS A 449 15.47 -17.63 12.97
N GLU A 450 15.80 -16.57 12.23
CA GLU A 450 15.85 -16.55 10.76
C GLU A 450 14.56 -17.07 10.09
N PHE A 451 13.42 -16.87 10.76
CA PHE A 451 12.13 -17.29 10.24
C PHE A 451 11.52 -16.13 9.45
N TYR A 452 11.45 -16.29 8.12
CA TYR A 452 10.76 -15.31 7.29
C TYR A 452 9.75 -15.93 6.33
N TYR A 453 8.54 -15.40 6.41
CA TYR A 453 7.43 -15.88 5.60
C TYR A 453 7.22 -14.99 4.38
N SER A 454 7.21 -15.60 3.19
CA SER A 454 6.91 -14.91 1.94
C SER A 454 5.85 -15.67 1.15
N LEU A 455 4.88 -14.94 0.61
CA LEU A 455 3.81 -15.47 -0.25
C LEU A 455 4.30 -15.81 -1.65
#